data_AF-A0A8T2AY19-F1
#
_entry.id   AF-A0A8T2AY19-F1
#
_cell.length_a   1.000
_cell.length_b   1.000
_cell.length_c   1.000
_cell.angle_alpha   90.00
_cell.angle_beta   90.00
_cell.angle_gamma   90.00
#
_symmetry.space_group_name_H-M   'P 1'
#
loop_
_entity.id
_entity.type
_entity.pdbx_description
1 polymer ?
#
loop_
_entity_poly.entity_id
_entity_poly.type
_entity_poly.pdbx_seq_one_letter_code
_entity_poly.pdbx_strand_id
1 'polypeptide(L)'
;MDQFHHVSSAFLQLERGYQEVIEDITKRMGAGMAKFICQEVETMEDHTEYCYYVAGLLGFGLSKLFLASGLEVLTPDWEQLSNSMGLFLHKTHIIKDYLEDINEIPEPRKFWPRQIWSKYVGKLEDFKDEENSTKAVQCLNYMVTDALIHIEDCFKYMAALRDPTIFRFCAIPQIMAIGTLSLCYDNVQVFRSVVKVRRGITAKVMDRTKTMDDVYGAFYDFSCMLNAKVDKKDPNATETLHRLEVVQKLCRDIGVLQKRNSLVKDGAQPKPLIIVMLLVLLLAIGFAYLRANRVIEINNAISDPDIIMNTVSKFFSN
;
A
#
# COMPACT_ATOMS: atom_id res chain seq x y z
N MET A 1 -23.73 -7.09 -12.50
CA MET A 1 -23.81 -8.57 -12.39
C MET A 1 -24.03 -9.25 -13.74
N ASP A 2 -24.24 -8.49 -14.82
CA ASP A 2 -24.83 -8.97 -16.07
C ASP A 2 -23.95 -9.99 -16.83
N GLN A 3 -22.65 -10.02 -16.54
CA GLN A 3 -21.68 -10.93 -17.15
C GLN A 3 -21.19 -12.03 -16.19
N PHE A 4 -21.88 -12.26 -15.06
CA PHE A 4 -21.47 -13.25 -14.05
C PHE A 4 -21.47 -14.69 -14.58
N HIS A 5 -22.20 -14.96 -15.66
CA HIS A 5 -22.21 -16.26 -16.31
C HIS A 5 -20.81 -16.70 -16.78
N HIS A 6 -19.93 -15.78 -17.21
CA HIS A 6 -18.54 -16.12 -17.54
C HIS A 6 -17.75 -16.61 -16.32
N VAL A 7 -17.95 -15.97 -15.16
CA VAL A 7 -17.31 -16.37 -13.90
C VAL A 7 -17.82 -17.74 -13.46
N SER A 8 -19.14 -17.95 -13.53
CA SER A 8 -19.74 -19.24 -13.21
C SER A 8 -19.27 -20.35 -14.16
N SER A 9 -19.18 -20.10 -15.47
CA SER A 9 -18.65 -21.08 -16.43
C SER A 9 -17.19 -21.43 -16.17
N ALA A 10 -16.33 -20.45 -15.84
CA ALA A 10 -14.94 -20.71 -15.50
C ALA A 10 -14.80 -21.45 -14.15
N PHE A 11 -15.61 -21.09 -13.16
CA PHE A 11 -15.66 -21.77 -11.87
C PHE A 11 -15.99 -23.25 -12.01
N LEU A 12 -16.98 -23.59 -12.84
CA LEU A 12 -17.40 -24.97 -13.09
C LEU A 12 -16.32 -25.81 -13.82
N GLN A 13 -15.32 -25.18 -14.42
CA GLN A 13 -14.17 -25.86 -15.04
C GLN A 13 -13.05 -26.19 -14.05
N LEU A 14 -13.09 -25.64 -12.83
CA LEU A 14 -12.09 -25.93 -11.80
C LEU A 14 -12.24 -27.36 -11.28
N GLU A 15 -11.17 -27.95 -10.75
CA GLU A 15 -11.27 -29.22 -10.05
C GLU A 15 -12.15 -29.12 -8.80
N ARG A 16 -12.76 -30.24 -8.42
CA ARG A 16 -13.78 -30.27 -7.36
C ARG A 16 -13.29 -29.71 -6.02
N GLY A 17 -12.04 -29.99 -5.66
CA GLY A 17 -11.44 -29.47 -4.41
C GLY A 17 -11.40 -27.94 -4.36
N TYR A 18 -11.11 -27.27 -5.48
CA TYR A 18 -11.15 -25.80 -5.54
C TYR A 18 -12.57 -25.26 -5.48
N GLN A 19 -13.50 -25.93 -6.18
CA GLN A 19 -14.91 -25.54 -6.18
C GLN A 19 -15.50 -25.54 -4.76
N GLU A 20 -15.28 -26.62 -4.02
CA GLU A 20 -15.79 -26.80 -2.66
C GLU A 20 -15.27 -25.73 -1.69
N VAL A 21 -13.99 -25.35 -1.81
CA VAL A 21 -13.41 -24.27 -1.02
C VAL A 21 -14.06 -22.93 -1.33
N ILE A 22 -14.21 -22.59 -2.61
CA ILE A 22 -14.82 -21.31 -3.03
C ILE A 22 -16.30 -21.26 -2.61
N GLU A 23 -17.05 -22.35 -2.77
CA GLU A 23 -18.45 -22.45 -2.34
C GLU A 23 -18.61 -22.25 -0.83
N ASP A 24 -17.82 -22.96 -0.01
CA ASP A 24 -17.85 -22.85 1.46
C ASP A 24 -17.55 -21.41 1.90
N ILE A 25 -16.46 -20.85 1.41
CA ILE A 25 -16.03 -19.51 1.79
C ILE A 25 -17.02 -18.46 1.33
N THR A 26 -17.50 -18.52 0.08
CA THR A 26 -18.50 -17.57 -0.43
C THR A 26 -19.80 -17.62 0.39
N LYS A 27 -20.26 -18.82 0.76
CA LYS A 27 -21.45 -19.01 1.60
C LYS A 27 -21.26 -18.39 2.99
N ARG A 28 -20.14 -18.64 3.65
CA ARG A 28 -19.83 -18.12 4.99
C ARG A 28 -19.60 -16.61 4.98
N MET A 29 -18.88 -16.09 3.98
CA MET A 29 -18.70 -14.66 3.78
C MET A 29 -20.05 -13.97 3.57
N GLY A 30 -20.90 -14.50 2.68
CA GLY A 30 -22.22 -13.94 2.42
C GLY A 30 -23.12 -13.90 3.66
N ALA A 31 -23.12 -14.97 4.46
CA ALA A 31 -23.86 -15.01 5.73
C ALA A 31 -23.33 -13.98 6.75
N GLY A 32 -22.00 -13.86 6.86
CA GLY A 32 -21.36 -12.87 7.72
C GLY A 32 -21.62 -11.43 7.29
N MET A 33 -21.52 -11.14 5.99
CA MET A 33 -21.84 -9.84 5.43
C MET A 33 -23.31 -9.49 5.68
N ALA A 34 -24.24 -10.44 5.52
CA ALA A 34 -25.65 -10.23 5.79
C ALA A 34 -25.94 -9.81 7.24
N LYS A 35 -25.18 -10.33 8.22
CA LYS A 35 -25.27 -9.92 9.63
C LYS A 35 -24.99 -8.43 9.82
N PHE A 36 -24.02 -7.88 9.09
CA PHE A 36 -23.58 -6.48 9.21
C PHE A 36 -24.26 -5.51 8.23
N ILE A 37 -25.31 -5.93 7.49
CA ILE A 37 -26.07 -5.00 6.62
C ILE A 37 -26.85 -3.98 7.45
N CYS A 38 -27.45 -4.42 8.56
CA CYS A 38 -28.32 -3.59 9.40
C CYS A 38 -27.71 -3.29 10.77
N GLN A 39 -26.42 -3.56 10.97
CA GLN A 39 -25.73 -3.40 12.24
C GLN A 39 -24.44 -2.59 12.03
N GLU A 40 -24.27 -1.51 12.78
CA GLU A 40 -23.01 -0.76 12.82
C GLU A 40 -21.96 -1.52 13.64
N VAL A 41 -20.68 -1.24 13.38
CA VAL A 41 -19.57 -1.79 14.17
C VAL A 41 -19.48 -1.04 15.51
N GLU A 42 -20.05 -1.63 16.56
CA GLU A 42 -20.15 -0.98 17.87
C GLU A 42 -18.91 -1.26 18.74
N THR A 43 -18.47 -2.51 18.82
CA THR A 43 -17.38 -2.96 19.71
C THR A 43 -16.13 -3.40 18.95
N MET A 44 -15.01 -3.55 19.66
CA MET A 44 -13.79 -4.17 19.11
C MET A 44 -14.01 -5.63 18.71
N GLU A 45 -14.89 -6.32 19.42
CA GLU A 45 -15.33 -7.67 19.10
C GLU A 45 -16.11 -7.69 17.77
N ASP A 46 -17.06 -6.77 17.58
CA ASP A 46 -17.78 -6.62 16.30
C ASP A 46 -16.82 -6.29 15.16
N HIS A 47 -15.85 -5.40 15.40
CA HIS A 47 -14.84 -5.04 14.40
C HIS A 47 -13.99 -6.26 13.99
N THR A 48 -13.58 -7.07 14.97
CA THR A 48 -12.81 -8.30 14.73
C THR A 48 -13.65 -9.35 14.02
N GLU A 49 -14.92 -9.51 14.39
CA GLU A 49 -15.86 -10.42 13.73
C GLU A 49 -16.17 -9.99 12.30
N TYR A 50 -16.39 -8.69 12.06
CA TYR A 50 -16.56 -8.13 10.72
C TYR A 50 -15.34 -8.45 9.85
N CYS A 51 -14.13 -8.11 10.33
CA CYS A 51 -12.88 -8.41 9.63
C CYS A 51 -12.70 -9.91 9.36
N TYR A 52 -13.11 -10.76 10.31
CA TYR A 52 -13.10 -12.22 10.13
C TYR A 52 -13.95 -12.64 8.93
N TYR A 53 -15.21 -12.17 8.84
CA TYR A 53 -16.08 -12.57 7.74
C TYR A 53 -15.60 -12.04 6.39
N VAL A 54 -15.13 -10.79 6.29
CA VAL A 54 -14.81 -10.21 4.99
C VAL A 54 -13.37 -10.45 4.52
N ALA A 55 -12.46 -10.82 5.43
CA ALA A 55 -11.04 -11.02 5.09
C ALA A 55 -10.39 -12.24 5.77
N GLY A 56 -10.74 -12.56 7.01
CA GLY A 56 -10.26 -13.77 7.68
C GLY A 56 -10.64 -15.05 6.92
N LEU A 57 -11.91 -15.15 6.50
CA LEU A 57 -12.40 -16.25 5.66
C LEU A 57 -11.68 -16.34 4.32
N LEU A 58 -11.28 -15.21 3.73
CA LEU A 58 -10.48 -15.20 2.51
C LEU A 58 -9.09 -15.82 2.75
N GLY A 59 -8.47 -15.54 3.90
CA GLY A 59 -7.24 -16.18 4.34
C GLY A 59 -7.39 -17.70 4.45
N PHE A 60 -8.49 -18.18 5.06
CA PHE A 60 -8.79 -19.62 5.09
C PHE A 60 -8.96 -20.21 3.70
N GLY A 61 -9.73 -19.54 2.85
CA GLY A 61 -10.00 -19.98 1.49
C GLY A 61 -8.72 -20.18 0.71
N LEU A 62 -7.86 -19.16 0.70
CA LEU A 62 -6.55 -19.23 0.04
C LEU A 62 -5.70 -20.37 0.59
N SER A 63 -5.62 -20.52 1.91
CA SER A 63 -4.87 -21.61 2.55
C SER A 63 -5.36 -22.99 2.11
N LYS A 64 -6.69 -23.18 2.06
CA LYS A 64 -7.30 -24.43 1.57
C LYS A 64 -7.09 -24.64 0.07
N LEU A 65 -7.09 -23.58 -0.75
CA LEU A 65 -6.76 -23.68 -2.18
C LEU A 65 -5.31 -24.10 -2.39
N PHE A 66 -4.38 -23.57 -1.60
CA PHE A 66 -2.96 -23.94 -1.65
C PHE A 66 -2.72 -25.39 -1.21
N LEU A 67 -3.50 -25.87 -0.23
CA LEU A 67 -3.50 -27.28 0.13
C LEU A 67 -4.09 -28.14 -1.00
N ALA A 68 -5.22 -27.73 -1.58
CA ALA A 68 -5.90 -28.47 -2.65
C ALA A 68 -5.03 -28.59 -3.92
N SER A 69 -4.16 -27.61 -4.19
CA SER A 69 -3.20 -27.69 -5.30
C SER A 69 -2.02 -28.61 -5.06
N GLY A 70 -1.83 -29.10 -3.83
CA GLY A 70 -0.69 -29.91 -3.44
C GLY A 70 0.63 -29.13 -3.36
N LEU A 71 0.60 -27.79 -3.49
CA LEU A 71 1.79 -26.94 -3.43
C LEU A 71 2.19 -26.60 -1.99
N GLU A 72 1.24 -26.66 -1.04
CA GLU A 72 1.48 -26.32 0.36
C GLU A 72 0.99 -27.41 1.32
N VAL A 73 1.46 -27.33 2.56
CA VAL A 73 1.01 -28.17 3.68
C VAL A 73 0.62 -27.26 4.83
N LEU A 74 -0.54 -27.51 5.42
CA LEU A 74 -1.04 -26.73 6.55
C LEU A 74 -0.36 -27.14 7.85
N THR A 75 0.12 -26.16 8.62
CA THR A 75 0.59 -26.36 10.00
C THR A 75 -0.59 -26.54 10.95
N PRO A 76 -0.43 -27.09 12.17
CA PRO A 76 -1.55 -27.27 13.10
C PRO A 76 -2.31 -25.97 13.45
N ASP A 77 -1.63 -24.83 13.44
CA ASP A 77 -2.15 -23.49 13.77
C ASP A 77 -2.60 -22.68 12.54
N TRP A 78 -2.63 -23.28 11.35
CA TRP A 78 -2.88 -22.59 10.08
C TRP A 78 -4.16 -21.74 10.07
N GLU A 79 -5.22 -22.17 10.77
CA GLU A 79 -6.47 -21.41 10.85
C GLU A 79 -6.21 -20.07 11.52
N GLN A 80 -5.74 -20.06 12.77
CA GLN A 80 -5.45 -18.81 13.47
C GLN A 80 -4.51 -17.91 12.64
N LEU A 81 -3.44 -18.47 12.09
CA LEU A 81 -2.45 -17.72 11.33
C LEU A 81 -3.02 -17.10 10.04
N SER A 82 -3.82 -17.85 9.29
CA SER A 82 -4.45 -17.36 8.05
C SER A 82 -5.54 -16.33 8.31
N ASN A 83 -6.26 -16.44 9.44
CA ASN A 83 -7.16 -15.39 9.89
C ASN A 83 -6.39 -14.09 10.15
N SER A 84 -5.29 -14.15 10.92
CA SER A 84 -4.44 -12.98 11.21
C SER A 84 -3.89 -12.33 9.94
N MET A 85 -3.51 -13.12 8.92
CA MET A 85 -3.10 -12.61 7.60
C MET A 85 -4.20 -11.78 6.92
N GLY A 86 -5.46 -12.21 7.00
CA GLY A 86 -6.61 -11.47 6.46
C GLY A 86 -6.93 -10.22 7.27
N LEU A 87 -6.95 -10.34 8.60
CA LEU A 87 -7.24 -9.23 9.52
C LEU A 87 -6.21 -8.11 9.40
N PHE A 88 -4.92 -8.41 9.29
CA PHE A 88 -3.89 -7.38 9.14
C PHE A 88 -4.11 -6.52 7.89
N LEU A 89 -4.38 -7.16 6.74
CA LEU A 89 -4.64 -6.45 5.49
C LEU A 89 -5.92 -5.62 5.58
N HIS A 90 -7.00 -6.21 6.10
CA HIS A 90 -8.29 -5.54 6.11
C HIS A 90 -8.36 -4.37 7.10
N LYS A 91 -7.82 -4.55 8.32
CA LYS A 91 -7.68 -3.45 9.28
C LYS A 91 -6.83 -2.31 8.70
N THR A 92 -5.76 -2.64 7.97
CA THR A 92 -4.95 -1.62 7.27
C THR A 92 -5.75 -0.86 6.22
N HIS A 93 -6.59 -1.55 5.44
CA HIS A 93 -7.46 -0.89 4.46
C HIS A 93 -8.51 0.00 5.15
N ILE A 94 -9.23 -0.49 6.17
CA ILE A 94 -10.19 0.30 6.96
C ILE A 94 -9.54 1.59 7.51
N ILE A 95 -8.30 1.52 7.98
CA ILE A 95 -7.57 2.68 8.50
C ILE A 95 -7.26 3.68 7.39
N LYS A 96 -6.70 3.19 6.28
CA LYS A 96 -6.19 4.02 5.18
C LYS A 96 -7.34 4.66 4.37
N ASP A 97 -8.47 3.96 4.26
CA ASP A 97 -9.60 4.32 3.40
C ASP A 97 -10.70 5.11 4.14
N TYR A 98 -10.46 5.51 5.41
CA TYR A 98 -11.40 6.31 6.23
C TYR A 98 -12.11 7.42 5.43
N LEU A 99 -11.35 8.23 4.69
CA LEU A 99 -11.91 9.40 3.99
C LEU A 99 -12.78 9.01 2.80
N GLU A 100 -12.47 7.91 2.11
CA GLU A 100 -13.28 7.38 1.03
C GLU A 100 -14.60 6.84 1.60
N ASP A 101 -14.52 6.04 2.67
CA ASP A 101 -15.68 5.42 3.31
C ASP A 101 -16.64 6.47 3.92
N ILE A 102 -16.12 7.48 4.62
CA ILE A 102 -16.93 8.54 5.24
C ILE A 102 -17.54 9.54 4.23
N ASN A 103 -17.00 9.62 3.01
CA ASN A 103 -17.56 10.50 1.97
C ASN A 103 -18.42 9.75 0.95
N GLU A 104 -18.70 8.46 1.18
CA GLU A 104 -19.61 7.68 0.36
C GLU A 104 -21.03 8.30 0.34
N ILE A 105 -21.71 8.21 -0.79
CA ILE A 105 -23.07 8.73 -1.02
C ILE A 105 -23.96 7.55 -1.46
N PRO A 106 -25.21 7.41 -0.95
CA PRO A 106 -25.97 8.40 -0.19
C PRO A 106 -25.62 8.51 1.29
N GLU A 107 -25.01 7.47 1.87
CA GLU A 107 -24.71 7.39 3.30
C GLU A 107 -23.25 6.98 3.51
N PRO A 108 -22.57 7.51 4.55
CA PRO A 108 -21.21 7.15 4.88
C PRO A 108 -21.09 5.68 5.31
N ARG A 109 -20.01 5.02 4.90
CA ARG A 109 -19.66 3.67 5.36
C ARG A 109 -18.80 3.77 6.63
N LYS A 110 -19.25 3.17 7.74
CA LYS A 110 -18.61 3.30 9.06
C LYS A 110 -18.08 1.96 9.55
N PHE A 111 -16.79 1.72 9.34
CA PHE A 111 -16.14 0.47 9.77
C PHE A 111 -15.34 0.61 11.08
N TRP A 112 -15.08 1.84 11.54
CA TRP A 112 -14.35 2.05 12.78
C TRP A 112 -15.28 1.79 13.99
N PRO A 113 -14.83 1.04 15.00
CA PRO A 113 -15.65 0.64 16.13
C PRO A 113 -16.03 1.82 17.01
N ARG A 114 -17.34 2.00 17.26
CA ARG A 114 -17.87 3.10 18.09
C ARG A 114 -17.25 3.19 19.46
N GLN A 115 -17.05 2.05 20.12
CA GLN A 115 -16.37 1.93 21.41
C GLN A 115 -15.02 2.66 21.47
N ILE A 116 -14.35 2.83 20.33
CA ILE A 116 -13.07 3.53 20.24
C ILE A 116 -13.28 4.98 19.83
N TRP A 117 -13.86 5.25 18.67
CA TRP A 117 -13.91 6.61 18.14
C TRP A 117 -14.81 7.55 18.97
N SER A 118 -15.83 7.02 19.66
CA SER A 118 -16.75 7.84 20.47
C SER A 118 -16.11 8.41 21.73
N LYS A 119 -14.89 7.96 22.09
CA LYS A 119 -14.08 8.56 23.16
C LYS A 119 -13.50 9.92 22.76
N TYR A 120 -13.46 10.20 21.46
CA TYR A 120 -12.77 11.34 20.87
C TYR A 120 -13.75 12.37 20.30
N VAL A 121 -14.78 11.94 19.58
CA VAL A 121 -15.75 12.80 18.87
C VAL A 121 -17.18 12.27 19.01
N GLY A 122 -18.17 13.11 18.71
CA GLY A 122 -19.59 12.76 18.79
C GLY A 122 -20.07 11.91 17.62
N LYS A 123 -19.52 12.16 16.42
CA LYS A 123 -19.74 11.38 15.21
C LYS A 123 -18.41 11.08 14.54
N LEU A 124 -18.30 9.92 13.89
CA LEU A 124 -17.06 9.49 13.24
C LEU A 124 -16.61 10.50 12.18
N GLU A 125 -17.56 11.09 11.46
CA GLU A 125 -17.38 12.09 10.41
C GLU A 125 -16.66 13.36 10.88
N ASP A 126 -16.80 13.70 12.17
CA ASP A 126 -16.23 14.91 12.78
C ASP A 126 -14.69 14.90 12.78
N PHE A 127 -14.05 13.73 12.54
CA PHE A 127 -12.60 13.67 12.35
C PHE A 127 -12.09 14.41 11.11
N LYS A 128 -12.98 14.78 10.17
CA LYS A 128 -12.63 15.64 9.03
C LYS A 128 -12.36 17.09 9.45
N ASP A 129 -12.93 17.53 10.56
CA ASP A 129 -12.85 18.92 11.00
C ASP A 129 -11.48 19.23 11.62
N GLU A 130 -10.88 20.35 11.23
CA GLU A 130 -9.53 20.69 11.67
C GLU A 130 -9.40 20.83 13.20
N GLU A 131 -10.47 21.27 13.87
CA GLU A 131 -10.53 21.39 15.33
C GLU A 131 -10.39 20.04 16.06
N ASN A 132 -10.76 18.93 15.40
CA ASN A 132 -10.68 17.58 15.95
C ASN A 132 -9.36 16.88 15.62
N SER A 133 -8.43 17.51 14.91
CA SER A 133 -7.21 16.88 14.38
C SER A 133 -6.41 16.08 15.42
N THR A 134 -6.18 16.64 16.60
CA THR A 134 -5.43 15.94 17.66
C THR A 134 -6.14 14.67 18.11
N LYS A 135 -7.46 14.73 18.31
CA LYS A 135 -8.27 13.59 18.76
C LYS A 135 -8.40 12.54 17.66
N ALA A 136 -8.55 12.98 16.41
CA ALA A 136 -8.57 12.12 15.23
C ALA A 136 -7.26 11.31 15.12
N VAL A 137 -6.12 11.97 15.28
CA VAL A 137 -4.80 11.30 15.27
C VAL A 137 -4.63 10.32 16.43
N GLN A 138 -5.09 10.65 17.65
CA GLN A 138 -5.06 9.71 18.77
C GLN A 138 -5.93 8.46 18.52
N CYS A 139 -7.11 8.64 17.92
CA CYS A 139 -7.96 7.51 17.51
C CYS A 139 -7.30 6.68 16.40
N LEU A 140 -6.69 7.33 15.42
CA LEU A 140 -5.93 6.68 14.36
C LEU A 140 -4.77 5.84 14.92
N ASN A 141 -4.02 6.39 15.87
CA ASN A 141 -2.92 5.69 16.51
C ASN A 141 -3.42 4.43 17.24
N TYR A 142 -4.58 4.49 17.92
CA TYR A 142 -5.21 3.30 18.49
C TYR A 142 -5.48 2.23 17.42
N MET A 143 -6.13 2.61 16.32
CA MET A 143 -6.50 1.66 15.26
C MET A 143 -5.27 1.02 14.60
N VAL A 144 -4.21 1.80 14.37
CA VAL A 144 -2.94 1.27 13.86
C VAL A 144 -2.34 0.28 14.86
N THR A 145 -2.28 0.63 16.15
CA THR A 145 -1.73 -0.24 17.19
C THR A 145 -2.49 -1.55 17.33
N ASP A 146 -3.82 -1.52 17.21
CA ASP A 146 -4.66 -2.72 17.14
C ASP A 146 -4.38 -3.57 15.89
N ALA A 147 -4.05 -2.97 14.75
CA ALA A 147 -3.64 -3.74 13.57
C ALA A 147 -2.28 -4.43 13.77
N LEU A 148 -1.32 -3.82 14.48
CA LEU A 148 0.03 -4.37 14.66
C LEU A 148 0.06 -5.71 15.41
N ILE A 149 -0.99 -6.08 16.15
CA ILE A 149 -1.07 -7.34 16.90
C ILE A 149 -0.95 -8.58 16.00
N HIS A 150 -1.32 -8.46 14.72
CA HIS A 150 -1.38 -9.58 13.78
C HIS A 150 -0.02 -9.93 13.14
N ILE A 151 0.99 -9.07 13.29
CA ILE A 151 2.25 -9.19 12.55
C ILE A 151 3.00 -10.48 12.89
N GLU A 152 3.03 -10.87 14.16
CA GLU A 152 3.74 -12.09 14.58
C GLU A 152 3.15 -13.34 13.93
N ASP A 153 1.82 -13.43 13.89
CA ASP A 153 1.13 -14.54 13.23
C ASP A 153 1.29 -14.49 11.70
N CYS A 154 1.34 -13.29 11.10
CA CYS A 154 1.68 -13.15 9.69
C CYS A 154 3.09 -13.69 9.38
N PHE A 155 4.07 -13.44 10.26
CA PHE A 155 5.42 -14.00 10.09
C PHE A 155 5.42 -15.52 10.18
N LYS A 156 4.74 -16.10 11.18
CA LYS A 156 4.63 -17.56 11.31
C LYS A 156 3.98 -18.18 10.07
N TYR A 157 2.89 -17.57 9.57
CA TYR A 157 2.21 -18.03 8.37
C TYR A 157 3.16 -18.05 7.15
N MET A 158 3.80 -16.92 6.86
CA MET A 158 4.66 -16.78 5.68
C MET A 158 5.93 -17.63 5.78
N ALA A 159 6.47 -17.84 6.98
CA ALA A 159 7.62 -18.71 7.20
C ALA A 159 7.31 -20.19 6.97
N ALA A 160 6.05 -20.60 7.05
CA ALA A 160 5.62 -21.98 6.81
C ALA A 160 5.38 -22.30 5.32
N LEU A 161 5.24 -21.28 4.46
CA LEU A 161 5.01 -21.44 3.02
C LEU A 161 6.25 -22.00 2.32
N ARG A 162 6.03 -22.91 1.37
CA ARG A 162 7.08 -23.66 0.66
C ARG A 162 7.20 -23.27 -0.79
N ASP A 163 6.08 -23.01 -1.46
CA ASP A 163 6.06 -22.62 -2.86
C ASP A 163 6.46 -21.14 -3.00
N PRO A 164 7.52 -20.80 -3.76
CA PRO A 164 7.98 -19.42 -3.89
C PRO A 164 6.96 -18.46 -4.50
N THR A 165 6.03 -18.96 -5.34
CA THR A 165 5.01 -18.11 -5.98
C THR A 165 3.91 -17.78 -4.97
N ILE A 166 3.43 -18.78 -4.23
CA ILE A 166 2.46 -18.60 -3.13
C ILE A 166 3.06 -17.72 -2.04
N PHE A 167 4.32 -17.97 -1.66
CA PHE A 167 5.05 -17.13 -0.72
C PHE A 167 5.01 -15.65 -1.13
N ARG A 168 5.41 -15.34 -2.37
CA ARG A 168 5.43 -13.94 -2.86
C ARG A 168 4.03 -13.35 -2.94
N PHE A 169 3.05 -14.13 -3.36
CA PHE A 169 1.65 -13.73 -3.40
C PHE A 169 1.14 -13.33 -2.02
N CYS A 170 1.49 -14.08 -0.97
CA CYS A 170 1.13 -13.75 0.41
C CYS A 170 1.98 -12.61 0.99
N ALA A 171 3.29 -12.59 0.73
CA ALA A 171 4.22 -11.68 1.39
C ALA A 171 4.14 -10.23 0.92
N ILE A 172 3.96 -10.01 -0.38
CA ILE A 172 3.95 -8.65 -0.95
C ILE A 172 2.81 -7.80 -0.33
N PRO A 173 1.54 -8.28 -0.26
CA PRO A 173 0.47 -7.53 0.41
C PRO A 173 0.78 -7.19 1.87
N GLN A 174 1.40 -8.11 2.62
CA GLN A 174 1.72 -7.90 4.04
C GLN A 174 2.79 -6.81 4.21
N ILE A 175 3.82 -6.80 3.37
CA ILE A 175 4.82 -5.72 3.35
C ILE A 175 4.17 -4.38 2.98
N MET A 176 3.27 -4.37 2.00
CA MET A 176 2.54 -3.17 1.60
C MET A 176 1.63 -2.65 2.72
N ALA A 177 1.06 -3.54 3.52
CA ALA A 177 0.23 -3.17 4.67
C ALA A 177 1.03 -2.47 5.77
N ILE A 178 2.15 -3.04 6.25
CA ILE A 178 2.99 -2.34 7.24
C ILE A 178 3.60 -1.04 6.68
N GLY A 179 3.93 -1.01 5.38
CA GLY A 179 4.33 0.21 4.70
C GLY A 179 3.25 1.28 4.66
N THR A 180 1.97 0.88 4.59
CA THR A 180 0.83 1.79 4.64
C THR A 180 0.57 2.27 6.07
N LEU A 181 0.52 1.36 7.06
CA LEU A 181 0.34 1.70 8.47
C LEU A 181 1.41 2.67 8.96
N SER A 182 2.67 2.49 8.56
CA SER A 182 3.75 3.41 8.90
C SER A 182 3.62 4.80 8.25
N LEU A 183 2.88 4.95 7.14
CA LEU A 183 2.51 6.26 6.58
C LEU A 183 1.29 6.88 7.26
N CYS A 184 0.34 6.05 7.70
CA CYS A 184 -0.87 6.47 8.41
C CYS A 184 -0.60 6.87 9.86
N TYR A 185 0.29 6.18 10.56
CA TYR A 185 0.57 6.45 11.97
C TYR A 185 1.02 7.90 12.20
N ASP A 186 0.41 8.53 13.20
CA ASP A 186 0.60 9.94 13.58
C ASP A 186 0.46 10.92 12.40
N ASN A 187 -0.49 10.66 11.49
CA ASN A 187 -0.65 11.44 10.27
C ASN A 187 -2.09 11.92 10.04
N VAL A 188 -2.32 13.20 10.33
CA VAL A 188 -3.63 13.87 10.11
C VAL A 188 -4.09 13.82 8.64
N GLN A 189 -3.20 13.59 7.68
CA GLN A 189 -3.57 13.54 6.27
C GLN A 189 -4.51 12.38 5.94
N VAL A 190 -4.57 11.32 6.76
CA VAL A 190 -5.56 10.23 6.62
C VAL A 190 -7.00 10.76 6.60
N PHE A 191 -7.25 11.88 7.29
CA PHE A 191 -8.57 12.51 7.38
C PHE A 191 -8.83 13.60 6.33
N ARG A 192 -7.84 13.90 5.47
CA ARG A 192 -7.87 15.05 4.55
C ARG A 192 -7.55 14.70 3.10
N SER A 193 -6.79 13.62 2.88
CA SER A 193 -6.38 13.18 1.55
C SER A 193 -6.05 11.70 1.53
N VAL A 194 -5.88 11.15 0.33
CA VAL A 194 -5.50 9.74 0.15
C VAL A 194 -4.04 9.54 0.53
N VAL A 195 -3.79 8.75 1.56
CA VAL A 195 -2.44 8.30 1.95
C VAL A 195 -2.11 7.02 1.20
N LYS A 196 -1.02 7.03 0.42
CA LYS A 196 -0.62 5.87 -0.39
C LYS A 196 0.89 5.70 -0.44
N VAL A 197 1.35 4.45 -0.38
CA VAL A 197 2.74 4.08 -0.63
C VAL A 197 3.12 4.48 -2.05
N ARG A 198 4.26 5.17 -2.21
CA ARG A 198 4.74 5.61 -3.53
C ARG A 198 4.96 4.42 -4.46
N ARG A 199 4.56 4.55 -5.73
CA ARG A 199 4.70 3.49 -6.76
C ARG A 199 6.12 2.95 -6.88
N GLY A 200 7.15 3.79 -6.70
CA GLY A 200 8.54 3.36 -6.72
C GLY A 200 8.91 2.42 -5.57
N ILE A 201 8.32 2.60 -4.38
CA ILE A 201 8.49 1.67 -3.26
C ILE A 201 7.72 0.38 -3.55
N THR A 202 6.49 0.46 -4.06
CA THR A 202 5.72 -0.72 -4.50
C THR A 202 6.49 -1.56 -5.51
N ALA A 203 7.09 -0.93 -6.52
CA ALA A 203 7.91 -1.62 -7.52
C ALA A 203 9.12 -2.31 -6.87
N LYS A 204 9.81 -1.65 -5.93
CA LYS A 204 10.92 -2.28 -5.18
C LYS A 204 10.45 -3.47 -4.34
N VAL A 205 9.29 -3.37 -3.68
CA VAL A 205 8.74 -4.48 -2.89
C VAL A 205 8.42 -5.66 -3.81
N MET A 206 7.75 -5.43 -4.93
CA MET A 206 7.40 -6.47 -5.90
C MET A 206 8.64 -7.17 -6.49
N ASP A 207 9.67 -6.40 -6.83
CA ASP A 207 10.92 -6.89 -7.42
C ASP A 207 11.81 -7.64 -6.40
N ARG A 208 11.95 -7.09 -5.19
CA ARG A 208 12.92 -7.57 -4.20
C ARG A 208 12.40 -8.66 -3.29
N THR A 209 11.08 -8.80 -3.11
CA THR A 209 10.53 -9.80 -2.18
C THR A 209 10.61 -11.20 -2.79
N LYS A 210 11.53 -12.02 -2.27
CA LYS A 210 11.76 -13.41 -2.73
C LYS A 210 11.82 -14.41 -1.58
N THR A 211 12.22 -13.97 -0.39
CA THR A 211 12.47 -14.82 0.78
C THR A 211 11.93 -14.17 2.06
N MET A 212 11.87 -14.94 3.16
CA MET A 212 11.51 -14.39 4.48
C MET A 212 12.50 -13.32 4.97
N ASP A 213 13.79 -13.40 4.62
CA ASP A 213 14.75 -12.32 4.92
C ASP A 213 14.34 -11.00 4.25
N ASP A 214 13.75 -11.07 3.05
CA ASP A 214 13.23 -9.88 2.37
C ASP A 214 12.03 -9.28 3.12
N VAL A 215 11.17 -10.13 3.67
CA VAL A 215 10.03 -9.76 4.52
C VAL A 215 10.52 -9.11 5.81
N TYR A 216 11.37 -9.78 6.59
CA TYR A 216 11.88 -9.27 7.86
C TYR A 216 12.60 -7.93 7.69
N GLY A 217 13.45 -7.78 6.67
CA GLY A 217 14.12 -6.50 6.44
C GLY A 217 13.15 -5.39 6.05
N ALA A 218 12.07 -5.69 5.31
CA ALA A 218 11.06 -4.70 4.96
C ALA A 218 10.22 -4.27 6.17
N PHE A 219 9.75 -5.24 6.96
CA PHE A 219 9.04 -4.98 8.21
C PHE A 219 9.90 -4.20 9.19
N TYR A 220 11.18 -4.55 9.34
CA TYR A 220 12.11 -3.81 10.19
C TYR A 220 12.22 -2.34 9.76
N ASP A 221 12.44 -2.07 8.47
CA ASP A 221 12.54 -0.71 7.93
C ASP A 221 11.27 0.12 8.23
N PHE A 222 10.09 -0.45 7.96
CA PHE A 222 8.81 0.23 8.18
C PHE A 222 8.46 0.36 9.67
N SER A 223 8.79 -0.63 10.50
CA SER A 223 8.64 -0.56 11.95
C SER A 223 9.56 0.50 12.57
N CYS A 224 10.79 0.69 12.05
CA CYS A 224 11.64 1.81 12.47
C CYS A 224 11.04 3.16 12.07
N MET A 225 10.46 3.28 10.87
CA MET A 225 9.78 4.50 10.43
C MET A 225 8.56 4.83 11.29
N LEU A 226 7.76 3.82 11.67
CA LEU A 226 6.64 4.00 12.58
C LEU A 226 7.12 4.39 13.98
N ASN A 227 8.13 3.69 14.50
CA ASN A 227 8.68 3.94 15.84
C ASN A 227 9.22 5.37 16.00
N ALA A 228 9.81 5.93 14.94
CA ALA A 228 10.32 7.30 14.93
C ALA A 228 9.23 8.38 15.05
N LYS A 229 7.95 8.02 14.82
CA LYS A 229 6.80 8.93 14.90
C LYS A 229 6.03 8.83 16.21
N VAL A 230 6.35 7.88 17.09
CA VAL A 230 5.60 7.68 18.33
C VAL A 230 5.85 8.84 19.29
N ASP A 231 4.84 9.71 19.45
CA ASP A 231 4.83 10.71 20.53
C ASP A 231 4.56 10.00 21.86
N LYS A 232 5.45 10.18 22.83
CA LYS A 232 5.32 9.62 24.18
C LYS A 232 4.09 10.13 24.94
N LYS A 233 3.48 11.23 24.48
CA LYS A 233 2.25 11.78 25.04
C LYS A 233 0.98 11.14 24.47
N ASP A 234 1.08 10.36 23.39
CA ASP A 234 -0.06 9.64 22.84
C ASP A 234 -0.56 8.58 23.86
N PRO A 235 -1.88 8.45 24.08
CA PRO A 235 -2.42 7.46 25.01
C PRO A 235 -2.02 6.01 24.71
N ASN A 236 -1.70 5.70 23.45
CA ASN A 236 -1.33 4.36 22.97
C ASN A 236 0.18 4.19 22.83
N ALA A 237 1.00 5.20 23.17
CA ALA A 237 2.44 5.21 22.93
C ALA A 237 3.14 3.96 23.50
N THR A 238 2.86 3.62 24.77
CA THR A 238 3.49 2.47 25.45
C THR A 238 3.21 1.15 24.74
N GLU A 239 1.94 0.87 24.43
CA GLU A 239 1.55 -0.36 23.73
C GLU A 239 2.13 -0.39 22.31
N THR A 240 2.08 0.74 21.61
CA THR A 240 2.65 0.84 20.25
C THR A 240 4.14 0.53 20.26
N LEU A 241 4.92 1.16 21.16
CA LEU A 241 6.35 0.92 21.29
C LEU A 241 6.65 -0.54 21.64
N HIS A 242 5.87 -1.13 22.54
CA HIS A 242 6.01 -2.53 22.90
C HIS A 242 5.82 -3.45 21.67
N ARG A 243 4.75 -3.25 20.89
CA ARG A 243 4.50 -4.05 19.67
C ARG A 243 5.61 -3.87 18.64
N LEU A 244 6.07 -2.64 18.42
CA LEU A 244 7.16 -2.38 17.48
C LEU A 244 8.48 -3.00 17.95
N GLU A 245 8.77 -2.99 19.26
CA GLU A 245 9.95 -3.62 19.81
C GLU A 245 9.94 -5.13 19.57
N VAL A 246 8.79 -5.79 19.78
CA VAL A 246 8.61 -7.22 19.48
C VAL A 246 8.86 -7.51 18.00
N VAL A 247 8.24 -6.75 17.09
CA VAL A 247 8.42 -6.91 15.64
C VAL A 247 9.88 -6.70 15.24
N GLN A 248 10.52 -5.63 15.72
CA GLN A 248 11.91 -5.33 15.41
C GLN A 248 12.86 -6.39 15.96
N LYS A 249 12.59 -6.93 17.16
CA LYS A 249 13.37 -8.02 17.76
C LYS A 249 13.25 -9.27 16.91
N LEU A 250 12.04 -9.70 16.53
CA LEU A 250 11.84 -10.84 15.64
C LEU A 250 12.59 -10.67 14.31
N CYS A 251 12.54 -9.47 13.71
CA CYS A 251 13.25 -9.20 12.47
C CYS A 251 14.78 -9.21 12.63
N ARG A 252 15.33 -8.87 13.81
CA ARG A 252 16.77 -8.92 14.11
C ARG A 252 17.26 -10.34 14.41
N ASP A 253 16.48 -11.08 15.19
CA ASP A 253 16.87 -12.40 15.69
C ASP A 253 16.72 -13.47 14.58
N ILE A 254 15.73 -13.29 13.70
CA ILE A 254 15.42 -14.26 12.63
C ILE A 254 15.96 -13.79 11.27
N GLY A 255 15.98 -12.47 11.01
CA GLY A 255 16.41 -11.92 9.72
C GLY A 255 17.90 -11.60 9.65
N VAL A 256 18.55 -11.92 8.53
CA VAL A 256 19.95 -11.53 8.28
C VAL A 256 20.05 -10.03 7.92
N LEU A 257 19.91 -9.14 8.91
CA LEU A 257 19.91 -7.68 8.68
C LEU A 257 21.27 -7.08 8.31
N GLN A 258 22.37 -7.85 8.41
CA GLN A 258 23.74 -7.30 8.31
C GLN A 258 24.20 -6.88 6.90
N LYS A 259 23.42 -7.08 5.82
CA LYS A 259 23.87 -6.82 4.43
C LYS A 259 22.85 -6.16 3.48
N ARG A 260 21.86 -5.43 3.97
CA ARG A 260 20.75 -4.94 3.11
C ARG A 260 20.73 -3.41 2.88
N ASN A 261 20.43 -3.03 1.63
CA ASN A 261 20.01 -1.67 1.26
C ASN A 261 18.54 -1.46 1.68
N SER A 262 18.32 -0.60 2.68
CA SER A 262 17.00 -0.27 3.23
C SER A 262 16.01 0.18 2.15
N LEU A 263 14.75 -0.25 2.27
CA LEU A 263 13.66 0.18 1.36
C LEU A 263 13.32 1.66 1.54
N VAL A 264 13.52 2.19 2.75
CA VAL A 264 13.08 3.53 3.17
C VAL A 264 14.21 4.56 3.10
N LYS A 265 15.48 4.16 3.23
CA LYS A 265 16.64 5.09 3.25
C LYS A 265 17.18 5.55 1.88
N ASP A 266 16.45 5.38 0.78
CA ASP A 266 16.80 6.06 -0.48
C ASP A 266 16.35 7.53 -0.45
N GLY A 267 16.84 8.27 0.55
CA GLY A 267 16.65 9.71 0.70
C GLY A 267 17.67 10.49 -0.14
N ALA A 268 17.17 11.16 -1.18
CA ALA A 268 17.58 12.49 -1.63
C ALA A 268 19.10 12.79 -1.70
N GLN A 269 19.88 11.95 -2.38
CA GLN A 269 21.07 12.45 -3.07
C GLN A 269 20.82 12.28 -4.56
N PRO A 270 20.83 13.35 -5.37
CA PRO A 270 20.84 13.18 -6.81
C PRO A 270 22.08 12.36 -7.15
N LYS A 271 21.85 11.10 -7.58
CA LYS A 271 22.92 10.24 -8.08
C LYS A 271 23.67 11.06 -9.14
N PRO A 272 25.02 11.01 -9.21
CA PRO A 272 25.78 11.79 -10.18
C PRO A 272 25.25 11.59 -11.61
N LEU A 273 24.68 10.41 -11.90
CA LEU A 273 23.99 10.12 -13.15
C LEU A 273 22.81 11.06 -13.48
N ILE A 274 21.98 11.43 -12.50
CA ILE A 274 20.82 12.32 -12.71
C ILE A 274 21.28 13.75 -13.00
N ILE A 275 22.32 14.23 -12.31
CA ILE A 275 22.94 15.53 -12.58
C ILE A 275 23.55 15.54 -13.99
N VAL A 276 24.26 14.49 -14.36
CA VAL A 276 24.83 14.33 -15.71
C VAL A 276 23.72 14.29 -16.77
N MET A 277 22.63 13.56 -16.55
CA MET A 277 21.50 13.54 -17.48
C MET A 277 20.84 14.92 -17.64
N LEU A 278 20.64 15.67 -16.55
CA LEU A 278 20.11 17.03 -16.61
C LEU A 278 21.05 17.99 -17.35
N LEU A 279 22.36 17.89 -17.12
CA LEU A 279 23.37 18.68 -17.84
C LEU A 279 23.39 18.37 -19.34
N VAL A 280 23.31 17.09 -19.73
CA VAL A 280 23.24 16.68 -21.13
C VAL A 280 21.96 17.21 -21.78
N LEU A 281 20.83 17.17 -21.07
CA LEU A 281 19.56 17.69 -21.56
C LEU A 281 19.61 19.21 -21.78
N LEU A 282 20.19 19.95 -20.83
CA LEU A 282 20.37 21.40 -20.95
C LEU A 282 21.33 21.78 -22.09
N LEU A 283 22.41 21.02 -22.29
CA LEU A 283 23.33 21.22 -23.42
C LEU A 283 22.65 20.94 -24.76
N ALA A 284 21.81 19.91 -24.85
CA ALA A 284 21.04 19.61 -26.05
C ALA A 284 20.03 20.72 -26.39
N ILE A 285 19.33 21.25 -25.38
CA ILE A 285 18.42 22.39 -25.55
C ILE A 285 19.19 23.64 -26.00
N GLY A 286 20.32 23.94 -25.35
CA GLY A 286 21.18 25.06 -25.74
C GLY A 286 21.71 24.94 -27.17
N PHE A 287 22.12 23.73 -27.58
CA PHE A 287 22.58 23.47 -28.94
C PHE A 287 21.45 23.62 -29.97
N ALA A 288 20.25 23.13 -29.66
CA ALA A 288 19.08 23.30 -30.52
C ALA A 288 18.70 24.79 -30.67
N TYR A 289 18.76 25.56 -29.58
CA TYR A 289 18.50 26.99 -29.60
C TYR A 289 19.54 27.77 -30.42
N LEU A 290 20.83 27.49 -30.24
CA LEU A 290 21.91 28.10 -31.03
C LEU A 290 21.79 27.76 -32.52
N ARG A 291 21.38 26.54 -32.86
CA ARG A 291 21.15 26.14 -34.25
C ARG A 291 19.94 26.86 -34.84
N ALA A 292 18.86 27.01 -34.08
CA ALA A 292 17.68 27.76 -34.50
C ALA A 292 18.01 29.25 -34.75
N ASN A 293 18.75 29.89 -33.84
CA ASN A 293 19.18 31.28 -34.02
C ASN A 293 20.12 31.45 -35.22
N ARG A 294 21.05 30.52 -35.46
CA ARG A 294 21.88 30.57 -36.68
C ARG A 294 21.07 30.44 -37.96
N VAL A 295 20.03 29.61 -37.98
CA VAL A 295 19.13 29.50 -39.13
C VAL A 295 18.32 30.79 -39.33
N ILE A 296 17.88 31.43 -38.25
CA ILE A 296 17.17 32.71 -38.30
C ILE A 296 18.10 33.83 -38.81
N GLU A 297 19.35 33.91 -38.34
CA GLU A 297 20.33 34.88 -38.83
C GLU A 297 20.65 34.68 -40.32
N ILE A 298 20.82 33.43 -40.77
CA ILE A 298 21.05 33.13 -42.19
C ILE A 298 19.83 33.51 -43.04
N ASN A 299 18.61 33.19 -42.59
CA ASN A 299 17.39 33.53 -43.32
C ASN A 299 17.16 35.04 -43.39
N ASN A 300 17.48 35.78 -42.31
CA ASN A 300 17.40 37.24 -42.30
C ASN A 300 18.45 37.87 -43.22
N ALA A 301 19.67 37.31 -43.28
CA ALA A 301 20.72 37.77 -44.21
C ALA A 301 20.36 37.52 -45.70
N ILE A 302 19.60 36.46 -46.01
CA ILE A 302 19.13 36.18 -47.37
C ILE A 302 17.93 37.07 -47.76
N SER A 303 17.21 37.61 -46.77
CA SER A 303 16.02 38.46 -46.97
C SER A 303 16.35 39.94 -47.14
N ASP A 304 17.63 40.33 -47.14
CA ASP A 304 18.08 41.71 -47.28
C ASP A 304 17.83 42.22 -48.72
N PRO A 305 16.93 43.20 -48.92
CA PRO A 305 16.58 43.69 -50.25
C PRO A 305 17.79 44.22 -51.05
N ASP A 306 18.84 44.69 -50.37
CA ASP A 306 20.04 45.25 -51.00
C ASP A 306 20.94 44.16 -51.64
N ILE A 307 20.90 42.93 -51.13
CA ILE A 307 21.62 41.77 -51.72
C ILE A 307 20.87 41.25 -52.95
N ILE A 308 19.53 41.25 -52.88
CA ILE A 308 18.67 40.84 -53.99
C ILE A 308 18.76 41.85 -55.15
N MET A 309 18.73 43.17 -54.86
CA MET A 309 18.89 44.21 -55.89
C MET A 309 20.27 44.18 -56.58
N ASN A 310 21.35 43.95 -55.83
CA ASN A 310 22.70 43.86 -56.40
C ASN A 310 22.92 42.62 -57.28
N THR A 311 22.25 41.51 -56.97
CA THR A 311 22.35 40.28 -57.76
C THR A 311 21.56 40.37 -59.06
N VAL A 312 20.36 40.98 -59.02
CA VAL A 312 19.53 41.22 -60.21
C VAL A 312 20.16 42.26 -61.15
N SER A 313 20.74 43.34 -60.61
CA SER A 313 21.47 44.36 -61.38
C SER A 313 22.64 43.77 -62.19
N LYS A 314 23.43 42.87 -61.60
CA LYS A 314 24.52 42.17 -62.30
C LYS A 314 24.05 41.19 -63.37
N PHE A 315 22.84 40.65 -63.28
CA PHE A 315 22.30 39.69 -64.25
C PHE A 315 21.77 40.35 -65.53
N PHE A 316 21.42 41.64 -65.48
CA PHE A 316 20.98 42.43 -66.65
C PHE A 316 22.10 43.26 -67.30
N SER A 317 23.34 43.12 -66.84
CA SER A 317 24.50 43.89 -67.30
C SER A 317 25.50 43.10 -68.15
N ASN A 318 25.13 41.90 -68.62
CA ASN A 318 25.90 41.09 -69.59
C ASN A 318 24.95 40.50 -70.63
#